data_AF-A0A0V0QBY1-F1
#
_entry.id   AF-A0A0V0QBY1-F1
#
_cell.length_a   1.000
_cell.length_b   1.000
_cell.length_c   1.000
_cell.angle_alpha   90.00
_cell.angle_beta   90.00
_cell.angle_gamma   90.00
#
_symmetry.space_group_name_H-M   'P 1'
#
loop_
_entity.id
_entity.type
_entity.pdbx_description
1 polymer ?
#
loop_
_entity_poly.entity_id
_entity_poly.type
_entity_poly.pdbx_seq_one_letter_code
_entity_poly.pdbx_strand_id
1 'polypeptide(L)'
;MFNRIMVENIQNYSDKMKQSVTQQPLYSQNQQIKGNNDNYGDGIRNDDECDDNDNDNNNINNSNLKFTNIFDVYKNMNKKNDENQQKIINISKIEKQIACKDIQNNENVQNGLENYNDSDDDDNDNDNDDDYDEQDGEEFLIQSKIQSRINRPEEERKMLEEVDKCQEILKKQISESQNNSQLREQQKKVCCRTYFVQGENLPLENEIIEYKNFQWPLQDDVYVIDKLQKLICGMLNSKGGTVLIGVHDNSFNVLGLNLSANQQEDYKLFIQNQVLDNDQMGIFDPKISIIDTQIRIQFIPVMNQQKQWLLGKWILKLQIKPNQSQLVYTLHNQKQQDALKCFVRLDGLNRKLSGIQLKQFMYDKSNQFHSKSFQNIHECFTEPYYYGVLGCTFYEQLQENQKINSFQNHKNMRNNNQQQVAYYYNKNKNNKRQQLKENYFVNPNESKKQQQNNKQNKNSNNDLQKTNNLQIMKNKNINQQSQKQNKVSQNIKDLQSKQKIIQTQENNTSENNQQIEGSKNKIQKAKKKDRLYSDLWQ
;
A
#
# COMPACT_ATOMS: atom_id res chain seq x y z
N MET A 1 -23.49 23.27 1.01
CA MET A 1 -22.47 24.09 0.31
C MET A 1 -21.36 23.23 -0.33
N PHE A 2 -20.85 22.19 0.35
CA PHE A 2 -19.78 21.33 -0.19
C PHE A 2 -20.14 20.53 -1.48
N ASN A 3 -21.39 20.07 -1.64
CA ASN A 3 -21.78 19.32 -2.84
C ASN A 3 -21.93 20.17 -4.12
N ARG A 4 -22.01 21.50 -4.01
CA ARG A 4 -22.14 22.39 -5.18
C ARG A 4 -20.78 22.71 -5.83
N ILE A 5 -19.72 22.72 -5.02
CA ILE A 5 -18.34 23.02 -5.46
C ILE A 5 -17.72 21.82 -6.22
N MET A 6 -18.11 20.58 -5.89
CA MET A 6 -17.65 19.38 -6.60
C MET A 6 -18.24 19.28 -8.03
N VAL A 7 -19.50 19.67 -8.22
CA VAL A 7 -20.17 19.58 -9.53
C VAL A 7 -19.66 20.65 -10.51
N GLU A 8 -19.35 21.85 -10.01
CA GLU A 8 -18.80 22.94 -10.85
C GLU A 8 -17.35 22.67 -11.32
N ASN A 9 -16.56 21.91 -10.56
CA ASN A 9 -15.19 21.55 -10.94
C ASN A 9 -15.12 20.43 -12.00
N ILE A 10 -16.11 19.53 -12.04
CA ILE A 10 -16.19 18.46 -13.05
C ILE A 10 -16.64 19.02 -14.40
N GLN A 11 -17.58 19.98 -14.41
CA GLN A 11 -18.06 20.61 -15.63
C GLN A 11 -16.96 21.45 -16.31
N ASN A 12 -16.15 22.18 -15.54
CA ASN A 12 -15.03 22.98 -16.05
C ASN A 12 -13.88 22.15 -16.66
N TYR A 13 -13.75 20.87 -16.29
CA TYR A 13 -12.73 19.98 -16.85
C TYR A 13 -13.15 19.38 -18.19
N SER A 14 -14.44 19.11 -18.38
CA SER A 14 -15.01 18.62 -19.65
C SER A 14 -14.90 19.63 -20.78
N ASP A 15 -15.08 20.92 -20.48
CA ASP A 15 -15.10 21.97 -21.51
C ASP A 15 -13.70 22.37 -22.01
N LYS A 16 -12.65 22.15 -21.19
CA LYS A 16 -11.25 22.35 -21.60
C LYS A 16 -10.72 21.25 -22.52
N MET A 17 -11.24 20.03 -22.42
CA MET A 17 -10.86 18.90 -23.30
C MET A 17 -11.45 19.01 -24.71
N LYS A 18 -12.50 19.82 -24.91
CA LYS A 18 -13.14 19.99 -26.23
C LYS A 18 -12.49 21.07 -27.10
N GLN A 19 -11.56 21.87 -26.58
CA GLN A 19 -10.94 22.98 -27.32
C GLN A 19 -9.54 22.67 -27.90
N SER A 20 -8.97 21.47 -27.68
CA SER A 20 -7.61 21.13 -28.12
C SER A 20 -7.50 20.26 -29.38
N VAL A 21 -8.59 20.02 -30.10
CA VAL A 21 -8.57 19.24 -31.35
C VAL A 21 -8.87 20.14 -32.54
N THR A 22 -7.85 20.87 -33.01
CA THR A 22 -7.87 21.54 -34.32
C THR A 22 -6.51 21.39 -35.03
N GLN A 23 -6.55 20.56 -36.07
CA GLN A 23 -5.69 20.35 -37.24
C GLN A 23 -4.38 21.16 -37.44
N GLN A 24 -3.32 20.44 -37.86
CA GLN A 24 -2.37 20.85 -38.91
C GLN A 24 -1.95 19.60 -39.74
N PRO A 25 -1.84 19.69 -41.08
CA PRO A 25 -1.47 18.58 -41.96
C PRO A 25 0.03 18.58 -42.30
N LEU A 26 0.65 17.40 -42.44
CA LEU A 26 2.00 17.27 -43.01
C LEU A 26 2.04 16.25 -44.14
N TYR A 27 2.22 16.83 -45.33
CA TYR A 27 2.89 16.38 -46.54
C TYR A 27 3.38 14.94 -46.67
N SER A 28 2.92 14.33 -47.77
CA SER A 28 3.50 13.20 -48.48
C SER A 28 4.82 13.58 -49.17
N GLN A 29 5.83 12.71 -49.05
CA GLN A 29 6.89 12.58 -50.05
C GLN A 29 7.14 11.12 -50.39
N ASN A 30 6.95 10.85 -51.68
CA ASN A 30 7.33 9.65 -52.40
C ASN A 30 8.83 9.38 -52.28
N GLN A 31 9.22 8.14 -51.98
CA GLN A 31 10.45 7.57 -52.53
C GLN A 31 10.17 6.17 -53.07
N GLN A 32 10.32 6.09 -54.39
CA GLN A 32 10.37 4.88 -55.19
C GLN A 32 11.61 4.07 -54.79
N ILE A 33 11.43 2.82 -54.38
CA ILE A 33 12.51 1.83 -54.42
C ILE A 33 12.10 0.77 -55.43
N LYS A 34 12.94 0.67 -56.47
CA LYS A 34 12.87 -0.28 -57.57
C LYS A 34 12.91 -1.70 -57.05
N GLY A 35 11.91 -2.50 -57.44
CA GLY A 35 11.93 -3.94 -57.31
C GLY A 35 12.88 -4.54 -58.35
N ASN A 36 13.78 -5.41 -57.88
CA ASN A 36 14.46 -6.37 -58.74
C ASN A 36 13.63 -7.65 -58.74
N ASN A 37 13.09 -7.95 -59.92
CA ASN A 37 12.60 -9.26 -60.31
C ASN A 37 13.79 -10.20 -60.45
N ASP A 38 13.71 -11.37 -59.83
CA ASP A 38 14.25 -12.63 -60.33
C ASP A 38 13.62 -13.75 -59.49
N ASN A 39 12.59 -14.43 -60.01
CA ASN A 39 12.47 -15.84 -59.71
C ASN A 39 11.70 -16.63 -60.78
N TYR A 40 12.34 -17.71 -61.19
CA TYR A 40 11.87 -18.75 -62.10
C TYR A 40 10.79 -19.61 -61.45
N GLY A 41 9.86 -20.08 -62.28
CA GLY A 41 9.66 -21.51 -62.46
C GLY A 41 8.56 -22.20 -61.65
N ASP A 42 7.66 -22.82 -62.41
CA ASP A 42 6.85 -24.02 -62.11
C ASP A 42 5.91 -23.95 -60.89
N GLY A 43 4.59 -24.03 -61.05
CA GLY A 43 3.89 -25.01 -61.86
C GLY A 43 3.54 -26.19 -60.96
N ILE A 44 2.31 -26.22 -60.45
CA ILE A 44 1.48 -27.40 -60.18
C ILE A 44 0.09 -26.88 -59.76
N ARG A 45 -0.90 -27.22 -60.59
CA ARG A 45 -2.33 -27.18 -60.31
C ARG A 45 -2.65 -28.26 -59.29
N ASN A 46 -3.57 -27.99 -58.38
CA ASN A 46 -4.53 -28.98 -57.90
C ASN A 46 -5.81 -28.22 -57.53
N ASP A 47 -6.79 -28.39 -58.40
CA ASP A 47 -8.20 -28.12 -58.16
C ASP A 47 -8.70 -29.22 -57.21
N ASP A 48 -9.29 -28.84 -56.09
CA ASP A 48 -10.19 -29.71 -55.33
C ASP A 48 -11.34 -28.83 -54.84
N GLU A 49 -12.38 -28.84 -55.66
CA GLU A 49 -13.74 -28.41 -55.35
C GLU A 49 -14.30 -29.32 -54.25
N CYS A 50 -14.86 -28.74 -53.20
CA CYS A 50 -15.74 -29.45 -52.28
C CYS A 50 -17.03 -28.63 -52.14
N ASP A 51 -18.08 -29.19 -52.72
CA ASP A 51 -19.47 -28.74 -52.65
C ASP A 51 -19.99 -28.78 -51.21
N ASP A 52 -20.43 -27.62 -50.71
CA ASP A 52 -21.30 -27.51 -49.53
C ASP A 52 -22.76 -27.52 -50.00
N ASN A 53 -23.45 -28.63 -49.74
CA ASN A 53 -24.91 -28.71 -49.76
C ASN A 53 -25.35 -29.74 -48.72
N ASP A 54 -25.75 -29.27 -47.53
CA ASP A 54 -26.75 -29.98 -46.73
C ASP A 54 -27.64 -28.98 -46.00
N ASN A 55 -28.92 -29.13 -46.31
CA ASN A 55 -30.03 -28.24 -46.05
C ASN A 55 -31.01 -28.99 -45.14
N ASP A 56 -30.82 -28.88 -43.82
CA ASP A 56 -31.73 -29.51 -42.85
C ASP A 56 -32.62 -28.47 -42.17
N ASN A 57 -33.81 -28.34 -42.76
CA ASN A 57 -35.01 -27.80 -42.16
C ASN A 57 -35.45 -28.68 -40.98
N ASN A 58 -35.38 -28.16 -39.75
CA ASN A 58 -36.13 -28.74 -38.64
C ASN A 58 -37.03 -27.70 -37.94
N ASN A 59 -38.32 -27.94 -38.15
CA ASN A 59 -39.50 -27.27 -37.66
C ASN A 59 -39.74 -27.70 -36.20
N ILE A 60 -39.57 -26.80 -35.23
CA ILE A 60 -39.89 -27.06 -33.82
C ILE A 60 -41.06 -26.18 -33.37
N ASN A 61 -42.10 -26.88 -32.95
CA ASN A 61 -43.38 -26.39 -32.48
C ASN A 61 -43.30 -25.48 -31.25
N ASN A 62 -44.11 -24.42 -31.32
CA ASN A 62 -44.44 -23.46 -30.27
C ASN A 62 -44.93 -24.12 -28.97
N SER A 63 -44.23 -23.86 -27.86
CA SER A 63 -44.78 -23.96 -26.51
C SER A 63 -44.86 -22.56 -25.88
N ASN A 64 -46.09 -22.13 -25.57
CA ASN A 64 -46.44 -20.90 -24.86
C ASN A 64 -45.73 -20.81 -23.49
N LEU A 65 -44.63 -20.09 -23.43
CA LEU A 65 -44.01 -19.60 -22.19
C LEU A 65 -44.50 -18.17 -21.95
N LYS A 66 -45.36 -18.01 -20.94
CA LYS A 66 -45.77 -16.69 -20.43
C LYS A 66 -44.54 -15.98 -19.87
N PHE A 67 -44.01 -15.02 -20.62
CA PHE A 67 -43.03 -14.07 -20.11
C PHE A 67 -43.68 -13.22 -19.01
N THR A 68 -43.39 -13.53 -17.75
CA THR A 68 -43.56 -12.56 -16.67
C THR A 68 -42.58 -11.41 -16.92
N ASN A 69 -43.13 -10.21 -17.04
CA ASN A 69 -42.40 -9.00 -17.41
C ASN A 69 -41.33 -8.72 -16.33
N ILE A 70 -40.05 -8.74 -16.72
CA ILE A 70 -38.89 -8.48 -15.84
C ILE A 70 -39.05 -7.15 -15.07
N PHE A 71 -39.80 -6.21 -15.63
CA PHE A 71 -40.15 -4.95 -14.98
C PHE A 71 -41.00 -5.10 -13.71
N ASP A 72 -41.86 -6.12 -13.61
CA ASP A 72 -42.70 -6.36 -12.42
C ASP A 72 -41.89 -6.95 -11.26
N VAL A 73 -40.85 -7.72 -11.56
CA VAL A 73 -39.89 -8.23 -10.57
C VAL A 73 -39.05 -7.09 -9.99
N TYR A 74 -38.57 -6.17 -10.83
CA TYR A 74 -37.83 -4.99 -10.39
C TYR A 74 -38.69 -4.04 -9.54
N LYS A 75 -39.97 -3.87 -9.89
CA LYS A 75 -40.89 -3.00 -9.15
C LYS A 75 -41.19 -3.53 -7.74
N ASN A 76 -41.26 -4.86 -7.58
CA ASN A 76 -41.47 -5.50 -6.28
C ASN A 76 -40.20 -5.52 -5.40
N MET A 77 -39.00 -5.54 -5.99
CA MET A 77 -37.75 -5.41 -5.22
C MET A 77 -37.54 -4.00 -4.66
N ASN A 78 -37.89 -2.96 -5.42
CA ASN A 78 -37.78 -1.57 -4.94
C ASN A 78 -38.73 -1.28 -3.78
N LYS A 79 -39.95 -1.84 -3.80
CA LYS A 79 -40.94 -1.63 -2.74
C LYS A 79 -40.51 -2.22 -1.39
N LYS A 80 -39.80 -3.36 -1.39
CA LYS A 80 -39.22 -3.96 -0.17
C LYS A 80 -38.01 -3.19 0.35
N ASN A 81 -37.25 -2.54 -0.53
CA ASN A 81 -36.14 -1.67 -0.12
C ASN A 81 -36.63 -0.39 0.56
N ASP A 82 -37.73 0.20 0.09
CA ASP A 82 -38.32 1.39 0.70
C ASP A 82 -38.87 1.10 2.12
N GLU A 83 -39.54 -0.05 2.32
CA GLU A 83 -40.01 -0.46 3.65
C GLU A 83 -38.87 -0.71 4.65
N ASN A 84 -37.75 -1.27 4.20
CA ASN A 84 -36.56 -1.48 5.04
C ASN A 84 -35.84 -0.15 5.34
N GLN A 85 -35.78 0.78 4.40
CA GLN A 85 -35.26 2.13 4.64
C GLN A 85 -36.11 2.91 5.66
N GLN A 86 -37.44 2.81 5.58
CA GLN A 86 -38.34 3.42 6.56
C GLN A 86 -38.13 2.86 7.98
N LYS A 87 -37.88 1.55 8.13
CA LYS A 87 -37.57 0.92 9.42
C LYS A 87 -36.24 1.40 10.00
N ILE A 88 -35.20 1.51 9.17
CA ILE A 88 -33.87 2.01 9.59
C ILE A 88 -33.96 3.48 10.03
N ILE A 89 -34.73 4.31 9.32
CA ILE A 89 -34.97 5.72 9.68
C ILE A 89 -35.70 5.82 11.03
N ASN A 90 -36.63 4.92 11.32
CA ASN A 90 -37.35 4.92 12.60
C ASN A 90 -36.47 4.50 13.77
N ILE A 91 -35.60 3.51 13.60
CA ILE A 91 -34.63 3.09 14.63
C ILE A 91 -33.65 4.24 14.93
N SER A 92 -33.09 4.88 13.90
CA SER A 92 -32.18 6.02 14.07
C SER A 92 -32.84 7.23 14.77
N LYS A 93 -34.14 7.45 14.56
CA LYS A 93 -34.89 8.49 15.28
C LYS A 93 -35.08 8.17 16.76
N ILE A 94 -35.33 6.90 17.09
CA ILE A 94 -35.48 6.44 18.49
C ILE A 94 -34.13 6.56 19.22
N GLU A 95 -33.02 6.14 18.60
CA GLU A 95 -31.68 6.27 19.17
C GLU A 95 -31.29 7.73 19.45
N LYS A 96 -31.62 8.64 18.53
CA LYS A 96 -31.40 10.09 18.74
C LYS A 96 -32.25 10.65 19.88
N GLN A 97 -33.49 10.17 20.05
CA GLN A 97 -34.35 10.60 21.16
C GLN A 97 -33.85 10.09 22.52
N ILE A 98 -33.27 8.88 22.56
CA ILE A 98 -32.64 8.32 23.77
C ILE A 98 -31.39 9.13 24.12
N ALA A 99 -30.50 9.36 23.14
CA ALA A 99 -29.27 10.13 23.35
C ALA A 99 -29.55 11.58 23.81
N CYS A 100 -30.59 12.24 23.28
CA CYS A 100 -30.99 13.57 23.73
C CYS A 100 -31.54 13.58 25.18
N LYS A 101 -32.21 12.51 25.62
CA LYS A 101 -32.69 12.39 27.00
C LYS A 101 -31.55 12.13 27.99
N ASP A 102 -30.54 11.37 27.60
CA ASP A 102 -29.37 11.09 28.44
C ASP A 102 -28.49 12.34 28.64
N ILE A 103 -28.37 13.20 27.62
CA ILE A 103 -27.67 14.49 27.73
C ILE A 103 -28.41 15.45 28.69
N GLN A 104 -29.73 15.53 28.61
CA GLN A 104 -30.53 16.37 29.51
C GLN A 104 -30.54 15.88 30.96
N ASN A 105 -30.36 14.57 31.19
CA ASN A 105 -30.25 14.01 32.54
C ASN A 105 -28.85 14.20 33.15
N ASN A 106 -27.78 14.22 32.34
CA ASN A 106 -26.42 14.44 32.82
C ASN A 106 -26.13 15.91 33.19
N GLU A 107 -26.77 16.88 32.53
CA GLU A 107 -26.63 18.30 32.90
C GLU A 107 -27.23 18.63 34.29
N ASN A 108 -28.13 17.80 34.82
CA ASN A 108 -28.68 17.95 36.17
C ASN A 108 -27.83 17.30 37.27
N VAL A 109 -26.88 16.41 36.93
CA VAL A 109 -26.03 15.69 37.91
C VAL A 109 -24.71 16.42 38.17
N GLN A 110 -24.26 17.27 37.24
CA GLN A 110 -22.98 18.00 37.36
C GLN A 110 -22.98 19.18 38.35
N ASN A 111 -24.12 19.57 38.94
CA ASN A 111 -24.18 20.62 39.96
C ASN A 111 -24.04 20.11 41.41
N GLY A 112 -23.69 18.84 41.63
CA GLY A 112 -23.66 18.21 42.96
C GLY A 112 -22.30 17.76 43.49
N LEU A 113 -21.19 17.94 42.75
CA LEU A 113 -19.88 17.36 43.09
C LEU A 113 -18.76 18.40 43.00
N GLU A 114 -18.85 19.45 43.82
CA GLU A 114 -17.71 20.28 44.19
C GLU A 114 -17.66 20.35 45.73
N ASN A 115 -16.90 19.45 46.35
CA ASN A 115 -16.23 19.62 47.66
C ASN A 115 -15.67 18.26 48.13
N TYR A 116 -14.47 17.90 47.69
CA TYR A 116 -13.57 17.11 48.51
C TYR A 116 -12.16 17.67 48.35
N ASN A 117 -11.61 18.06 49.50
CA ASN A 117 -10.32 18.71 49.67
C ASN A 117 -9.18 17.76 49.34
N ASP A 118 -8.13 18.36 48.77
CA ASP A 118 -6.75 17.89 48.76
C ASP A 118 -6.34 17.39 50.15
N SER A 119 -5.82 16.17 50.18
CA SER A 119 -4.79 15.77 51.14
C SER A 119 -3.63 15.19 50.33
N ASP A 120 -2.60 16.02 50.19
CA ASP A 120 -1.23 15.59 49.95
C ASP A 120 -0.87 14.54 51.02
N ASP A 121 -0.40 13.37 50.61
CA ASP A 121 0.60 12.59 51.37
C ASP A 121 1.16 11.44 50.51
N ASP A 122 2.48 11.53 50.34
CA ASP A 122 3.50 10.47 50.40
C ASP A 122 3.51 9.29 49.41
N ASP A 123 4.46 9.41 48.48
CA ASP A 123 5.55 8.46 48.21
C ASP A 123 5.37 7.04 48.78
N ASN A 124 4.91 6.12 47.92
CA ASN A 124 5.29 4.73 48.05
C ASN A 124 5.31 4.03 46.69
N ASP A 125 6.53 3.86 46.18
CA ASP A 125 6.86 2.95 45.09
C ASP A 125 6.49 1.52 45.51
N ASN A 126 5.33 1.05 45.07
CA ASN A 126 5.00 -0.37 45.07
C ASN A 126 4.54 -0.73 43.66
N ASP A 127 5.49 -1.22 42.88
CA ASP A 127 5.29 -1.93 41.61
C ASP A 127 4.60 -3.28 41.87
N ASN A 128 3.38 -3.24 42.41
CA ASN A 128 2.47 -4.37 42.30
C ASN A 128 1.77 -4.25 40.96
N ASP A 129 2.20 -5.09 40.03
CA ASP A 129 1.40 -5.46 38.85
C ASP A 129 0.08 -6.06 39.36
N ASP A 130 -0.88 -5.19 39.67
CA ASP A 130 -2.25 -5.57 39.93
C ASP A 130 -2.82 -6.07 38.59
N ASP A 131 -2.70 -7.38 38.37
CA ASP A 131 -3.51 -8.14 37.43
C ASP A 131 -4.99 -7.92 37.83
N TYR A 132 -5.56 -6.80 37.39
CA TYR A 132 -7.00 -6.57 37.43
C TYR A 132 -7.62 -7.65 36.55
N ASP A 133 -8.14 -8.70 37.20
CA ASP A 133 -8.87 -9.77 36.55
C ASP A 133 -10.03 -9.13 35.76
N GLU A 134 -10.00 -9.29 34.43
CA GLU A 134 -11.02 -8.77 33.51
C GLU A 134 -12.45 -9.22 33.90
N GLN A 135 -12.56 -10.30 34.68
CA GLN A 135 -13.82 -10.78 35.25
C GLN A 135 -14.44 -9.80 36.26
N ASP A 136 -13.66 -9.11 37.07
CA ASP A 136 -14.16 -8.17 38.07
C ASP A 136 -14.76 -6.91 37.42
N GLY A 137 -14.21 -6.51 36.27
CA GLY A 137 -14.72 -5.38 35.49
C GLY A 137 -16.10 -5.65 34.87
N GLU A 138 -16.33 -6.85 34.34
CA GLU A 138 -17.64 -7.25 33.80
C GLU A 138 -18.68 -7.39 34.92
N GLU A 139 -18.32 -7.99 36.06
CA GLU A 139 -19.24 -8.14 37.18
C GLU A 139 -19.67 -6.78 37.75
N PHE A 140 -18.73 -5.84 37.88
CA PHE A 140 -19.03 -4.47 38.32
C PHE A 140 -19.98 -3.74 37.36
N LEU A 141 -19.78 -3.88 36.05
CA LEU A 141 -20.66 -3.30 35.02
C LEU A 141 -22.07 -3.89 35.09
N ILE A 142 -22.20 -5.19 35.32
CA ILE A 142 -23.49 -5.87 35.49
C ILE A 142 -24.18 -5.36 36.77
N GLN A 143 -23.47 -5.31 37.90
CA GLN A 143 -24.01 -4.83 39.17
C GLN A 143 -24.45 -3.35 39.10
N SER A 144 -23.65 -2.49 38.43
CA SER A 144 -23.99 -1.09 38.21
C SER A 144 -25.25 -0.92 37.36
N LYS A 145 -25.40 -1.72 36.29
CA LYS A 145 -26.64 -1.77 35.48
C LYS A 145 -27.84 -2.20 36.31
N ILE A 146 -27.69 -3.23 37.14
CA ILE A 146 -28.76 -3.71 38.03
C ILE A 146 -29.15 -2.60 39.03
N GLN A 147 -28.19 -1.97 39.69
CA GLN A 147 -28.45 -0.89 40.64
C GLN A 147 -29.14 0.32 40.01
N SER A 148 -28.75 0.70 38.78
CA SER A 148 -29.40 1.79 38.04
C SER A 148 -30.88 1.56 37.73
N ARG A 149 -31.35 0.32 37.86
CA ARG A 149 -32.73 -0.12 37.57
C ARG A 149 -33.62 -0.26 38.78
N ILE A 150 -33.05 -0.42 39.99
CA ILE A 150 -33.80 -0.68 41.22
C ILE A 150 -34.80 0.43 41.53
N ASN A 151 -34.47 1.68 41.18
CA ASN A 151 -35.32 2.85 41.47
C ASN A 151 -36.23 3.27 40.31
N ARG A 152 -36.26 2.51 39.21
CA ARG A 152 -37.08 2.84 38.04
C ARG A 152 -38.46 2.17 38.12
N PRO A 153 -39.52 2.77 37.53
CA PRO A 153 -40.82 2.12 37.42
C PRO A 153 -40.73 0.75 36.75
N GLU A 154 -41.54 -0.20 37.20
CA GLU A 154 -41.48 -1.62 36.77
C GLU A 154 -41.59 -1.80 35.24
N GLU A 155 -42.40 -0.98 34.57
CA GLU A 155 -42.53 -1.01 33.10
C GLU A 155 -41.23 -0.59 32.39
N GLU A 156 -40.55 0.44 32.90
CA GLU A 156 -39.27 0.89 32.36
C GLU A 156 -38.16 -0.14 32.63
N ARG A 157 -38.18 -0.76 33.82
CA ARG A 157 -37.24 -1.84 34.16
C ARG A 157 -37.36 -3.02 33.19
N LYS A 158 -38.57 -3.48 32.92
CA LYS A 158 -38.83 -4.58 31.96
C LYS A 158 -38.37 -4.25 30.55
N MET A 159 -38.61 -3.02 30.07
CA MET A 159 -38.09 -2.59 28.77
C MET A 159 -36.56 -2.61 28.72
N LEU A 160 -35.88 -2.14 29.76
CA LEU A 160 -34.41 -2.14 29.82
C LEU A 160 -33.83 -3.56 29.91
N GLU A 161 -34.49 -4.48 30.62
CA GLU A 161 -34.12 -5.90 30.66
C GLU A 161 -34.26 -6.58 29.29
N GLU A 162 -35.34 -6.28 28.54
CA GLU A 162 -35.50 -6.77 27.18
C GLU A 162 -34.42 -6.22 26.23
N VAL A 163 -34.04 -4.94 26.38
CA VAL A 163 -32.96 -4.33 25.60
C VAL A 163 -31.62 -5.01 25.90
N ASP A 164 -31.28 -5.26 27.16
CA ASP A 164 -30.06 -5.96 27.53
C ASP A 164 -30.03 -7.39 26.98
N LYS A 165 -31.16 -8.11 27.09
CA LYS A 165 -31.28 -9.46 26.54
C LYS A 165 -31.07 -9.47 25.02
N CYS A 166 -31.59 -8.47 24.33
CA CYS A 166 -31.34 -8.30 22.90
C CYS A 166 -29.86 -7.96 22.60
N GLN A 167 -29.23 -7.10 23.42
CA GLN A 167 -27.81 -6.76 23.28
C GLN A 167 -26.89 -7.96 23.54
N GLU A 168 -27.19 -8.81 24.54
CA GLU A 168 -26.44 -10.04 24.80
C GLU A 168 -26.57 -11.03 23.64
N ILE A 169 -27.78 -11.23 23.11
CA ILE A 169 -28.00 -12.08 21.93
C ILE A 169 -27.19 -11.52 20.74
N LEU A 170 -27.19 -10.20 20.54
CA LEU A 170 -26.41 -9.55 19.48
C LEU A 170 -24.91 -9.76 19.68
N LYS A 171 -24.39 -9.50 20.89
CA LYS A 171 -22.97 -9.70 21.24
C LYS A 171 -22.54 -11.15 21.04
N LYS A 172 -23.37 -12.11 21.47
CA LYS A 172 -23.12 -13.54 21.31
C LYS A 172 -23.14 -13.96 19.84
N GLN A 173 -24.09 -13.45 19.04
CA GLN A 173 -24.10 -13.67 17.60
C GLN A 173 -22.87 -13.07 16.92
N ILE A 174 -22.43 -11.88 17.35
CA ILE A 174 -21.22 -11.23 16.84
C ILE A 174 -19.97 -12.07 17.19
N SER A 175 -19.80 -12.51 18.44
CA SER A 175 -18.63 -13.29 18.86
C SER A 175 -18.58 -14.69 18.23
N GLU A 176 -19.71 -15.39 18.14
CA GLU A 176 -19.83 -16.68 17.45
C GLU A 176 -19.61 -16.54 15.93
N SER A 177 -20.06 -15.42 15.33
CA SER A 177 -19.81 -15.14 13.91
C SER A 177 -18.32 -14.87 13.61
N GLN A 178 -17.60 -14.22 14.53
CA GLN A 178 -16.19 -13.89 14.36
C GLN A 178 -15.31 -15.15 14.40
N ASN A 179 -15.55 -16.08 15.33
CA ASN A 179 -14.79 -17.33 15.39
C ASN A 179 -15.04 -18.21 14.16
N ASN A 180 -16.27 -18.28 13.67
CA ASN A 180 -16.59 -19.00 12.43
C ASN A 180 -16.04 -18.31 11.19
N SER A 181 -15.86 -16.99 11.20
CA SER A 181 -15.36 -16.25 10.04
C SER A 181 -13.93 -16.64 9.66
N GLN A 182 -13.07 -16.95 10.64
CA GLN A 182 -11.66 -17.30 10.40
C GLN A 182 -11.50 -18.68 9.78
N LEU A 183 -12.20 -19.68 10.32
CA LEU A 183 -12.22 -21.01 9.72
C LEU A 183 -12.77 -20.95 8.30
N ARG A 184 -13.83 -20.18 8.07
CA ARG A 184 -14.39 -19.96 6.73
C ARG A 184 -13.39 -19.27 5.81
N GLU A 185 -12.63 -18.30 6.29
CA GLU A 185 -11.63 -17.60 5.49
C GLU A 185 -10.46 -18.50 5.12
N GLN A 186 -9.99 -19.33 6.06
CA GLN A 186 -8.92 -20.29 5.82
C GLN A 186 -9.33 -21.37 4.82
N GLN A 187 -10.62 -21.77 4.82
CA GLN A 187 -11.21 -22.70 3.86
C GLN A 187 -11.37 -22.11 2.46
N LYS A 188 -11.40 -20.78 2.30
CA LYS A 188 -11.43 -20.15 0.98
C LYS A 188 -10.10 -20.40 0.25
N LYS A 189 -10.18 -20.49 -1.07
CA LYS A 189 -8.99 -20.43 -1.92
C LYS A 189 -8.23 -19.13 -1.64
N VAL A 190 -6.91 -19.18 -1.65
CA VAL A 190 -6.03 -18.05 -1.29
C VAL A 190 -6.38 -16.79 -2.08
N CYS A 191 -6.67 -16.91 -3.37
CA CYS A 191 -7.05 -15.79 -4.22
C CYS A 191 -8.36 -15.09 -3.78
N CYS A 192 -9.27 -15.77 -3.07
CA CYS A 192 -10.56 -15.23 -2.64
C CYS A 192 -10.52 -14.61 -1.25
N ARG A 193 -9.38 -14.70 -0.55
CA ARG A 193 -9.27 -14.22 0.82
C ARG A 193 -9.38 -12.69 0.86
N THR A 194 -10.04 -12.25 1.92
CA THR A 194 -10.39 -10.85 2.22
C THR A 194 -9.53 -10.27 3.33
N TYR A 195 -8.77 -11.13 4.03
CA TYR A 195 -7.71 -10.79 4.97
C TYR A 195 -6.71 -11.96 5.09
N PHE A 196 -5.56 -11.70 5.72
CA PHE A 196 -4.55 -12.71 6.05
C PHE A 196 -4.11 -12.61 7.51
N VAL A 197 -3.57 -13.71 8.07
CA VAL A 197 -3.00 -13.75 9.41
C VAL A 197 -1.48 -13.77 9.32
N GLN A 198 -0.80 -12.85 10.00
CA GLN A 198 0.65 -12.78 10.02
C GLN A 198 1.26 -14.08 10.53
N GLY A 199 2.26 -14.59 9.81
CA GLY A 199 2.95 -15.84 10.12
C GLY A 199 2.18 -17.11 9.76
N GLU A 200 0.97 -17.02 9.19
CA GLU A 200 0.31 -18.21 8.65
C GLU A 200 1.07 -18.75 7.43
N ASN A 201 1.15 -20.07 7.31
CA ASN A 201 1.70 -20.74 6.13
C ASN A 201 0.61 -20.86 5.05
N LEU A 202 0.89 -20.32 3.87
CA LEU A 202 0.04 -20.49 2.69
C LEU A 202 0.38 -21.79 1.95
N PRO A 203 -0.57 -22.33 1.14
CA PRO A 203 -0.27 -23.48 0.28
C PRO A 203 0.84 -23.18 -0.72
N LEU A 204 1.45 -24.22 -1.29
CA LEU A 204 2.50 -24.09 -2.29
C LEU A 204 2.04 -23.27 -3.52
N GLU A 205 2.99 -22.55 -4.12
CA GLU A 205 2.78 -21.89 -5.41
C GLU A 205 2.34 -22.87 -6.48
N ASN A 206 1.56 -22.37 -7.43
CA ASN A 206 1.08 -23.17 -8.55
C ASN A 206 0.94 -22.28 -9.79
N GLU A 207 0.32 -22.81 -10.84
CA GLU A 207 0.14 -22.09 -12.10
C GLU A 207 -0.64 -20.78 -11.98
N ILE A 208 -1.48 -20.62 -10.95
CA ILE A 208 -2.36 -19.46 -10.77
C ILE A 208 -2.04 -18.62 -9.54
N ILE A 209 -1.17 -19.06 -8.64
CA ILE A 209 -0.73 -18.30 -7.45
C ILE A 209 0.78 -18.14 -7.46
N GLU A 210 1.25 -16.91 -7.25
CA GLU A 210 2.65 -16.56 -7.01
C GLU A 210 2.77 -15.71 -5.73
N TYR A 211 3.79 -15.97 -4.92
CA TYR A 211 4.15 -15.20 -3.73
C TYR A 211 5.43 -14.42 -3.98
N LYS A 212 5.44 -13.16 -3.52
CA LYS A 212 6.63 -12.30 -3.59
C LYS A 212 6.76 -11.48 -2.32
N ASN A 213 7.99 -11.13 -1.97
CA ASN A 213 8.27 -10.27 -0.81
C ASN A 213 9.00 -8.95 -1.16
N PHE A 214 8.40 -8.14 -2.04
CA PHE A 214 8.96 -6.84 -2.41
C PHE A 214 8.61 -5.76 -1.38
N GLN A 215 9.52 -5.52 -0.44
CA GLN A 215 9.37 -4.53 0.62
C GLN A 215 9.39 -3.10 0.09
N TRP A 216 8.59 -2.21 0.70
CA TRP A 216 8.55 -0.78 0.39
C TRP A 216 9.33 0.05 1.43
N PRO A 217 10.10 1.06 1.03
CA PRO A 217 10.42 1.45 -0.35
C PRO A 217 11.26 0.37 -1.07
N LEU A 218 11.09 0.28 -2.39
CA LEU A 218 11.81 -0.70 -3.21
C LEU A 218 13.31 -0.39 -3.21
N GLN A 219 14.13 -1.39 -2.91
CA GLN A 219 15.60 -1.25 -2.93
C GLN A 219 16.19 -1.36 -4.34
N ASP A 220 15.58 -2.20 -5.19
CA ASP A 220 15.97 -2.44 -6.58
C ASP A 220 14.69 -2.45 -7.42
N ASP A 221 14.25 -1.26 -7.81
CA ASP A 221 13.05 -1.06 -8.61
C ASP A 221 13.17 -1.71 -9.99
N VAL A 222 14.34 -1.62 -10.62
CA VAL A 222 14.64 -2.26 -11.92
C VAL A 222 14.39 -3.77 -11.87
N TYR A 223 14.94 -4.47 -10.87
CA TYR A 223 14.73 -5.90 -10.71
C TYR A 223 13.25 -6.24 -10.48
N VAL A 224 12.56 -5.46 -9.66
CA VAL A 224 11.14 -5.67 -9.35
C VAL A 224 10.27 -5.45 -10.58
N ILE A 225 10.54 -4.41 -11.37
CA ILE A 225 9.86 -4.12 -12.64
C ILE A 225 10.02 -5.30 -13.60
N ASP A 226 11.26 -5.72 -13.87
CA ASP A 226 11.54 -6.84 -14.79
C ASP A 226 10.83 -8.14 -14.35
N LYS A 227 10.87 -8.45 -13.05
CA LYS A 227 10.22 -9.65 -12.50
C LYS A 227 8.70 -9.59 -12.63
N LEU A 228 8.08 -8.47 -12.25
CA LEU A 228 6.63 -8.31 -12.32
C LEU A 228 6.15 -8.28 -13.78
N GLN A 229 6.87 -7.64 -14.70
CA GLN A 229 6.53 -7.64 -16.12
C GLN A 229 6.49 -9.05 -16.71
N LYS A 230 7.54 -9.85 -16.45
CA LYS A 230 7.62 -11.25 -16.91
C LYS A 230 6.49 -12.11 -16.33
N LEU A 231 6.18 -11.91 -15.05
CA LEU A 231 5.11 -12.62 -14.36
C LEU A 231 3.72 -12.28 -14.90
N ILE A 232 3.45 -11.00 -15.09
CA ILE A 232 2.19 -10.50 -15.67
C ILE A 232 2.04 -11.01 -17.11
N CYS A 233 3.08 -10.92 -17.94
CA CYS A 233 3.10 -11.46 -19.30
C CYS A 233 2.80 -12.97 -19.30
N GLY A 234 3.48 -13.73 -18.44
CA GLY A 234 3.26 -15.16 -18.28
C GLY A 234 1.83 -15.51 -17.89
N MET A 235 1.26 -14.81 -16.91
CA MET A 235 -0.11 -15.03 -16.44
C MET A 235 -1.17 -14.64 -17.49
N LEU A 236 -1.01 -13.49 -18.17
CA LEU A 236 -1.90 -13.06 -19.26
C LEU A 236 -1.94 -14.06 -20.41
N ASN A 237 -0.78 -14.65 -20.72
CA ASN A 237 -0.70 -15.67 -21.77
C ASN A 237 -1.24 -17.03 -21.35
N SER A 238 -1.37 -17.29 -20.05
CA SER A 238 -1.74 -18.60 -19.52
C SER A 238 -3.14 -18.54 -18.89
N LYS A 239 -3.28 -19.10 -17.69
CA LYS A 239 -4.55 -19.21 -16.96
C LYS A 239 -4.84 -17.97 -16.08
N GLY A 240 -4.24 -16.82 -16.36
CA GLY A 240 -4.28 -15.70 -15.43
C GLY A 240 -3.64 -16.06 -14.09
N GLY A 241 -4.03 -15.38 -13.02
CA GLY A 241 -3.60 -15.73 -11.67
C GLY A 241 -3.73 -14.61 -10.65
N THR A 242 -3.15 -14.85 -9.47
CA THR A 242 -3.01 -13.88 -8.40
C THR A 242 -1.57 -13.87 -7.91
N VAL A 243 -0.98 -12.68 -7.87
CA VAL A 243 0.30 -12.44 -7.23
C VAL A 243 0.04 -11.79 -5.87
N LEU A 244 0.59 -12.36 -4.80
CA LEU A 244 0.51 -11.80 -3.45
C LEU A 244 1.88 -11.30 -3.03
N ILE A 245 2.00 -9.98 -2.90
CA ILE A 245 3.21 -9.29 -2.49
C ILE A 245 3.12 -8.98 -0.98
N GLY A 246 4.15 -9.37 -0.23
CA GLY A 246 4.17 -9.39 1.24
C GLY A 246 4.11 -10.82 1.81
N VAL A 247 4.37 -11.84 0.98
CA VAL A 247 4.47 -13.25 1.37
C VAL A 247 5.88 -13.74 1.05
N HIS A 248 6.49 -14.51 1.94
CA HIS A 248 7.85 -15.00 1.74
C HIS A 248 7.89 -16.12 0.68
N ASP A 249 8.67 -15.95 -0.38
CA ASP A 249 8.73 -16.86 -1.55
C ASP A 249 9.00 -18.33 -1.19
N ASN A 250 9.93 -18.61 -0.28
CA ASN A 250 10.36 -20.00 0.00
C ASN A 250 9.63 -20.67 1.17
N SER A 251 9.10 -19.89 2.10
CA SER A 251 8.45 -20.40 3.32
C SER A 251 6.93 -20.24 3.26
N PHE A 252 6.42 -19.52 2.27
CA PHE A 252 5.00 -19.25 2.06
C PHE A 252 4.33 -18.57 3.25
N ASN A 253 5.13 -17.97 4.15
CA ASN A 253 4.64 -17.28 5.32
C ASN A 253 4.17 -15.88 4.98
N VAL A 254 3.01 -15.51 5.51
CA VAL A 254 2.46 -14.14 5.42
C VAL A 254 3.31 -13.21 6.29
N LEU A 255 3.96 -12.22 5.69
CA LEU A 255 4.75 -11.21 6.41
C LEU A 255 4.03 -9.87 6.53
N GLY A 256 3.34 -9.47 5.45
CA GLY A 256 2.72 -8.15 5.30
C GLY A 256 3.73 -7.04 5.00
N LEU A 257 3.35 -6.16 4.09
CA LEU A 257 4.03 -4.89 3.78
C LEU A 257 3.64 -3.84 4.81
N ASN A 258 4.60 -3.02 5.26
CA ASN A 258 4.33 -1.84 6.08
C ASN A 258 4.05 -0.65 5.15
N LEU A 259 2.78 -0.30 4.96
CA LEU A 259 2.35 0.78 4.06
C LEU A 259 1.33 1.69 4.75
N SER A 260 1.61 3.00 4.72
CA SER A 260 0.59 4.03 4.96
C SER A 260 -0.42 4.10 3.81
N ALA A 261 -1.52 4.83 4.00
CA ALA A 261 -2.50 5.03 2.92
C ALA A 261 -1.88 5.71 1.68
N ASN A 262 -1.00 6.69 1.89
CA ASN A 262 -0.29 7.37 0.80
C ASN A 262 0.67 6.42 0.08
N GLN A 263 1.41 5.59 0.83
CA GLN A 263 2.32 4.61 0.24
C GLN A 263 1.61 3.51 -0.54
N GLN A 264 0.37 3.15 -0.17
CA GLN A 264 -0.46 2.24 -0.98
C GLN A 264 -0.76 2.84 -2.36
N GLU A 265 -1.13 4.13 -2.42
CA GLU A 265 -1.36 4.80 -3.70
C GLU A 265 -0.06 4.95 -4.50
N ASP A 266 1.06 5.28 -3.86
CA ASP A 266 2.37 5.32 -4.51
C ASP A 266 2.77 3.96 -5.10
N TYR A 267 2.55 2.87 -4.36
CA TYR A 267 2.84 1.51 -4.83
C TYR A 267 1.93 1.15 -6.02
N LYS A 268 0.65 1.54 -5.97
CA LYS A 268 -0.29 1.33 -7.08
C LYS A 268 0.13 2.10 -8.33
N LEU A 269 0.52 3.37 -8.18
CA LEU A 269 1.05 4.20 -9.26
C LEU A 269 2.36 3.63 -9.81
N PHE A 270 3.22 3.07 -8.95
CA PHE A 270 4.43 2.36 -9.38
C PHE A 270 4.06 1.17 -10.29
N ILE A 271 3.11 0.32 -9.90
CA ILE A 271 2.68 -0.79 -10.76
C ILE A 271 2.12 -0.26 -12.09
N GLN A 272 1.24 0.74 -12.05
CA GLN A 272 0.59 1.27 -13.25
C GLN A 272 1.58 1.93 -14.22
N ASN A 273 2.47 2.78 -13.70
CA ASN A 273 3.32 3.62 -14.54
C ASN A 273 4.68 2.97 -14.84
N GLN A 274 5.25 2.24 -13.87
CA GLN A 274 6.62 1.71 -13.97
C GLN A 274 6.67 0.22 -14.30
N VAL A 275 5.60 -0.55 -14.04
CA VAL A 275 5.53 -1.96 -14.42
C VAL A 275 4.74 -2.12 -15.72
N LEU A 276 3.56 -1.51 -15.83
CA LEU A 276 2.69 -1.72 -17.01
C LEU A 276 3.02 -0.81 -18.20
N ASP A 277 3.61 0.37 -17.99
CA ASP A 277 3.87 1.36 -19.05
C ASP A 277 5.33 1.85 -19.06
N ASN A 278 6.29 0.93 -18.94
CA ASN A 278 7.73 1.25 -18.89
C ASN A 278 8.45 0.93 -20.21
N ASP A 279 8.74 1.98 -20.97
CA ASP A 279 9.42 1.93 -22.26
C ASP A 279 10.89 1.47 -22.19
N GLN A 280 11.54 1.62 -21.02
CA GLN A 280 12.95 1.31 -20.84
C GLN A 280 13.19 -0.19 -20.61
N MET A 281 12.30 -0.85 -19.88
CA MET A 281 12.43 -2.28 -19.53
C MET A 281 11.71 -3.17 -20.53
N GLY A 282 10.48 -2.81 -20.87
CA GLY A 282 9.65 -3.61 -21.77
C GLY A 282 8.24 -3.03 -21.87
N ILE A 283 7.78 -2.82 -23.11
CA ILE A 283 6.42 -2.43 -23.41
C ILE A 283 5.62 -3.70 -23.69
N PHE A 284 4.46 -3.81 -23.03
CA PHE A 284 3.51 -4.87 -23.34
C PHE A 284 2.89 -4.63 -24.71
N ASP A 285 2.91 -5.66 -25.55
CA ASP A 285 2.22 -5.70 -26.83
C ASP A 285 1.37 -6.98 -26.92
N PRO A 286 0.02 -6.89 -26.95
CA PRO A 286 -0.77 -5.65 -26.98
C PRO A 286 -0.67 -4.84 -25.66
N LYS A 287 -0.93 -3.52 -25.76
CA LYS A 287 -0.94 -2.64 -24.57
C LYS A 287 -2.03 -3.09 -23.59
N ILE A 288 -1.66 -3.21 -22.32
CA ILE A 288 -2.61 -3.49 -21.25
C ILE A 288 -3.34 -2.19 -20.90
N SER A 289 -4.62 -2.11 -21.24
CA SER A 289 -5.47 -1.00 -20.82
C SER A 289 -5.83 -1.14 -19.35
N ILE A 290 -5.61 -0.08 -18.58
CA ILE A 290 -6.01 0.00 -17.16
C ILE A 290 -7.56 -0.04 -17.04
N ILE A 291 -8.28 0.38 -18.08
CA ILE A 291 -9.74 0.39 -18.12
C ILE A 291 -10.30 -1.02 -18.30
N ASP A 292 -9.54 -1.92 -18.95
CA ASP A 292 -10.05 -3.20 -19.43
C ASP A 292 -10.21 -4.26 -18.33
N THR A 293 -10.03 -3.89 -17.05
CA THR A 293 -10.17 -4.77 -15.86
C THR A 293 -9.29 -6.03 -15.88
N GLN A 294 -8.33 -6.12 -16.81
CA GLN A 294 -7.46 -7.29 -16.96
C GLN A 294 -6.55 -7.47 -15.74
N ILE A 295 -6.12 -6.36 -15.14
CA ILE A 295 -5.31 -6.37 -13.92
C ILE A 295 -6.04 -5.57 -12.85
N ARG A 296 -6.25 -6.19 -11.70
CA ARG A 296 -6.82 -5.56 -10.52
C ARG A 296 -5.80 -5.51 -9.40
N ILE A 297 -5.65 -4.35 -8.79
CA ILE A 297 -4.73 -4.08 -7.69
C ILE A 297 -5.57 -3.85 -6.42
N GLN A 298 -5.33 -4.65 -5.38
CA GLN A 298 -6.01 -4.53 -4.08
C GLN A 298 -5.01 -4.62 -2.94
N PHE A 299 -5.29 -3.95 -1.82
CA PHE A 299 -4.56 -4.11 -0.57
C PHE A 299 -5.44 -4.89 0.41
N ILE A 300 -4.96 -6.06 0.83
CA ILE A 300 -5.66 -6.97 1.71
C ILE A 300 -5.12 -6.81 3.13
N PRO A 301 -5.96 -6.51 4.15
CA PRO A 301 -5.50 -6.27 5.50
C PRO A 301 -4.90 -7.52 6.16
N VAL A 302 -3.96 -7.31 7.07
CA VAL A 302 -3.31 -8.39 7.84
C VAL A 302 -3.64 -8.24 9.32
N MET A 303 -3.95 -9.36 9.98
CA MET A 303 -4.14 -9.44 11.42
C MET A 303 -3.05 -10.29 12.08
N ASN A 304 -2.85 -10.15 13.38
CA ASN A 304 -1.99 -11.05 14.15
C ASN A 304 -2.75 -12.34 14.53
N GLN A 305 -2.05 -13.26 15.18
CA GLN A 305 -2.62 -14.53 15.65
C GLN A 305 -3.70 -14.32 16.73
N GLN A 306 -3.61 -13.22 17.49
CA GLN A 306 -4.57 -12.77 18.51
C GLN A 306 -5.81 -12.07 17.92
N LYS A 307 -5.98 -12.12 16.59
CA LYS A 307 -7.10 -11.53 15.85
C LYS A 307 -7.22 -10.01 15.89
N GLN A 308 -6.12 -9.32 16.15
CA GLN A 308 -6.04 -7.87 16.10
C GLN A 308 -5.49 -7.44 14.74
N TRP A 309 -6.15 -6.45 14.13
CA TRP A 309 -5.67 -5.86 12.88
C TRP A 309 -4.33 -5.16 13.09
N LEU A 310 -3.36 -5.50 12.27
CA LEU A 310 -2.03 -4.92 12.34
C LEU A 310 -2.02 -3.59 11.58
N LEU A 311 -1.75 -2.51 12.29
CA LEU A 311 -1.71 -1.17 11.72
C LEU A 311 -0.72 -1.08 10.56
N GLY A 312 -1.17 -0.52 9.43
CA GLY A 312 -0.32 -0.31 8.26
C GLY A 312 0.20 -1.60 7.63
N LYS A 313 -0.30 -2.77 8.02
CA LYS A 313 0.14 -4.06 7.48
C LYS A 313 -0.83 -4.58 6.41
N TRP A 314 -0.30 -4.76 5.21
CA TRP A 314 -1.08 -5.12 4.02
C TRP A 314 -0.41 -6.20 3.18
N ILE A 315 -1.21 -6.99 2.49
CA ILE A 315 -0.77 -7.79 1.34
C ILE A 315 -1.24 -7.08 0.09
N LEU A 316 -0.31 -6.77 -0.81
CA LEU A 316 -0.66 -6.26 -2.13
C LEU A 316 -1.03 -7.45 -3.02
N LYS A 317 -2.27 -7.47 -3.48
CA LYS A 317 -2.86 -8.51 -4.32
C LYS A 317 -3.03 -7.99 -5.74
N LEU A 318 -2.29 -8.58 -6.68
CA LEU A 318 -2.42 -8.33 -8.11
C LEU A 318 -3.20 -9.49 -8.74
N GLN A 319 -4.43 -9.25 -9.17
CA GLN A 319 -5.23 -10.26 -9.87
C GLN A 319 -5.15 -10.02 -11.37
N ILE A 320 -4.75 -11.05 -12.11
CA ILE A 320 -4.53 -10.98 -13.55
C ILE A 320 -5.51 -11.93 -14.23
N LYS A 321 -6.43 -11.39 -15.02
CA LYS A 321 -7.36 -12.20 -15.81
C LYS A 321 -6.62 -12.86 -16.97
N PRO A 322 -6.97 -14.11 -17.33
CA PRO A 322 -6.44 -14.71 -18.55
C PRO A 322 -6.85 -13.89 -19.76
N ASN A 323 -5.97 -13.77 -20.75
CA ASN A 323 -6.38 -13.24 -22.05
C ASN A 323 -7.18 -14.29 -22.81
N GLN A 324 -8.50 -14.09 -22.88
CA GLN A 324 -9.43 -14.94 -23.63
C GLN A 324 -9.56 -14.55 -25.11
N SER A 325 -8.62 -13.76 -25.66
CA SER A 325 -8.52 -13.49 -27.09
C SER A 325 -7.46 -14.37 -27.76
N GLN A 326 -7.47 -14.39 -29.09
CA GLN A 326 -6.40 -15.00 -29.90
C GLN A 326 -5.02 -14.31 -29.75
N LEU A 327 -4.97 -13.14 -29.11
CA LEU A 327 -3.74 -12.36 -29.01
C LEU A 327 -2.76 -12.97 -28.00
N VAL A 328 -1.47 -12.84 -28.30
CA VAL A 328 -0.38 -13.23 -27.40
C VAL A 328 0.32 -11.97 -26.90
N TYR A 329 0.46 -11.84 -25.60
CA TYR A 329 1.21 -10.75 -24.99
C TYR A 329 2.70 -11.01 -25.10
N THR A 330 3.42 -9.99 -25.52
CA THR A 330 4.88 -9.97 -25.59
C THR A 330 5.42 -8.74 -24.86
N LEU A 331 6.70 -8.79 -24.51
CA LEU A 331 7.45 -7.66 -23.97
C LEU A 331 8.49 -7.23 -25.01
N HIS A 332 8.43 -5.97 -25.42
CA HIS A 332 9.36 -5.37 -26.37
C HIS A 332 10.21 -4.30 -25.69
N ASN A 333 11.54 -4.39 -25.78
CA ASN A 333 12.43 -3.33 -25.29
C ASN A 333 12.78 -2.42 -26.48
N GLN A 334 12.52 -1.11 -26.40
CA GLN A 334 12.78 -0.21 -27.53
C GLN A 334 14.27 0.10 -27.73
N LYS A 335 15.08 0.05 -26.66
CA LYS A 335 16.48 0.48 -26.68
C LYS A 335 17.41 -0.62 -27.17
N GLN A 336 17.05 -1.86 -26.91
CA GLN A 336 17.75 -3.02 -27.44
C GLN A 336 16.99 -3.42 -28.71
N GLN A 337 17.66 -3.66 -29.84
CA GLN A 337 17.06 -4.32 -31.02
C GLN A 337 16.73 -5.80 -30.71
N ASP A 338 16.29 -6.07 -29.50
CA ASP A 338 16.12 -7.36 -28.90
C ASP A 338 14.82 -7.98 -29.40
N ALA A 339 14.92 -9.27 -29.72
CA ALA A 339 13.80 -10.09 -30.14
C ALA A 339 12.63 -10.03 -29.14
N LEU A 340 11.41 -9.94 -29.67
CA LEU A 340 10.13 -10.10 -28.97
C LEU A 340 10.24 -11.17 -27.86
N LYS A 341 10.00 -10.78 -26.61
CA LYS A 341 10.07 -11.68 -25.46
C LYS A 341 8.66 -12.11 -25.07
N CYS A 342 8.31 -13.36 -25.33
CA CYS A 342 7.06 -13.95 -24.87
C CYS A 342 7.32 -14.86 -23.66
N PHE A 343 6.48 -14.73 -22.64
CA PHE A 343 6.52 -15.56 -21.45
C PHE A 343 5.19 -16.30 -21.29
N VAL A 344 5.26 -17.54 -20.83
CA VAL A 344 4.12 -18.36 -20.43
C VAL A 344 4.39 -18.95 -19.05
N ARG A 345 3.33 -19.25 -18.30
CA ARG A 345 3.41 -19.84 -16.97
C ARG A 345 3.03 -21.31 -17.06
N LEU A 346 3.99 -22.19 -16.78
CA LEU A 346 3.86 -23.64 -16.86
C LEU A 346 4.45 -24.25 -15.59
N ASP A 347 3.70 -25.14 -14.94
CA ASP A 347 4.11 -25.81 -13.71
C ASP A 347 4.50 -24.83 -12.59
N GLY A 348 3.81 -23.69 -12.50
CA GLY A 348 4.11 -22.63 -11.53
C GLY A 348 5.34 -21.76 -11.86
N LEU A 349 6.01 -21.99 -12.98
CA LEU A 349 7.20 -21.23 -13.39
C LEU A 349 6.93 -20.39 -14.64
N ASN A 350 7.47 -19.17 -14.68
CA ASN A 350 7.48 -18.36 -15.90
C ASN A 350 8.61 -18.78 -16.82
N ARG A 351 8.27 -19.26 -18.01
CA ARG A 351 9.22 -19.70 -19.03
C ARG A 351 9.17 -18.76 -20.23
N LYS A 352 10.35 -18.36 -20.72
CA LYS A 352 10.47 -17.62 -21.98
C LYS A 352 10.31 -18.60 -23.14
N LEU A 353 9.47 -18.26 -24.11
CA LEU A 353 9.31 -19.05 -25.33
C LEU A 353 10.40 -18.70 -26.36
N SER A 354 10.96 -19.73 -26.99
CA SER A 354 11.76 -19.57 -28.21
C SER A 354 10.88 -19.23 -29.41
N GLY A 355 11.47 -18.77 -30.52
CA GLY A 355 10.71 -18.39 -31.72
C GLY A 355 9.83 -19.52 -32.28
N ILE A 356 10.31 -20.77 -32.26
CA ILE A 356 9.53 -21.93 -32.71
C ILE A 356 8.37 -22.20 -31.75
N GLN A 357 8.64 -22.19 -30.44
CA GLN A 357 7.61 -22.40 -29.42
C GLN A 357 6.55 -21.30 -29.43
N LEU A 358 6.95 -20.05 -29.68
CA LEU A 358 6.03 -18.93 -29.79
C LEU A 358 5.07 -19.10 -30.98
N LYS A 359 5.59 -19.52 -32.16
CA LYS A 359 4.74 -19.79 -33.33
C LYS A 359 3.70 -20.88 -33.03
N GLN A 360 4.13 -21.98 -32.42
CA GLN A 360 3.22 -23.05 -32.01
C GLN A 360 2.18 -22.53 -31.01
N PHE A 361 2.62 -21.78 -30.01
CA PHE A 361 1.75 -21.22 -28.98
C PHE A 361 0.70 -20.26 -29.55
N MET A 362 1.07 -19.42 -30.53
CA MET A 362 0.13 -18.53 -31.23
C MET A 362 -0.94 -19.33 -31.98
N TYR A 363 -0.54 -20.42 -32.66
CA TYR A 363 -1.46 -21.32 -33.35
C TYR A 363 -2.43 -21.99 -32.36
N ASP A 364 -1.90 -22.57 -31.27
CA ASP A 364 -2.72 -23.22 -30.24
C ASP A 364 -3.70 -22.25 -29.59
N LYS A 365 -3.28 -21.01 -29.32
CA LYS A 365 -4.13 -19.98 -28.73
C LYS A 365 -5.23 -19.51 -29.69
N SER A 366 -4.93 -19.38 -30.98
CA SER A 366 -5.94 -19.10 -32.02
C SER A 366 -6.97 -20.22 -32.10
N ASN A 367 -6.53 -21.49 -32.11
CA ASN A 367 -7.42 -22.65 -32.09
C ASN A 367 -8.30 -22.70 -30.83
N GLN A 368 -7.72 -22.41 -29.66
CA GLN A 368 -8.47 -22.34 -28.40
C GLN A 368 -9.57 -21.27 -28.46
N PHE A 369 -9.26 -20.10 -29.03
CA PHE A 369 -10.21 -19.01 -29.22
C PHE A 369 -11.37 -19.41 -30.13
N HIS A 370 -11.09 -19.99 -31.30
CA HIS A 370 -12.12 -20.40 -32.25
C HIS A 370 -12.98 -21.56 -31.73
N SER A 371 -12.37 -22.51 -31.01
CA SER A 371 -13.11 -23.60 -30.36
C SER A 371 -13.84 -23.20 -29.07
N LYS A 372 -13.64 -21.97 -28.57
CA LYS A 372 -14.16 -21.48 -27.28
C LYS A 372 -13.79 -22.39 -26.10
N SER A 373 -12.67 -23.09 -26.18
CA SER A 373 -12.22 -24.09 -25.19
C SER A 373 -11.40 -23.45 -24.06
N PHE A 374 -11.94 -22.39 -23.46
CA PHE A 374 -11.27 -21.72 -22.34
C PHE A 374 -11.50 -22.48 -21.05
N GLN A 375 -10.42 -22.65 -20.27
CA GLN A 375 -10.56 -23.14 -18.91
C GLN A 375 -11.19 -22.04 -18.06
N ASN A 376 -12.27 -22.36 -17.34
CA ASN A 376 -12.85 -21.45 -16.37
C ASN A 376 -11.88 -21.29 -15.19
N ILE A 377 -11.18 -20.16 -15.17
CA ILE A 377 -10.39 -19.77 -14.02
C ILE A 377 -11.29 -19.10 -13.01
N HIS A 378 -11.01 -19.38 -11.74
CA HIS A 378 -11.73 -18.76 -10.65
C HIS A 378 -11.44 -17.26 -10.58
N GLU A 379 -12.32 -16.45 -11.16
CA GLU A 379 -12.29 -15.01 -11.04
C GLU A 379 -12.95 -14.58 -9.72
N CYS A 380 -12.14 -14.38 -8.67
CA CYS A 380 -12.62 -13.82 -7.41
C CYS A 380 -12.45 -12.31 -7.39
N PHE A 381 -13.55 -11.55 -7.42
CA PHE A 381 -13.51 -10.10 -7.21
C PHE A 381 -13.86 -9.70 -5.79
N THR A 382 -13.60 -10.58 -4.83
CA THR A 382 -13.94 -10.33 -3.42
C THR A 382 -13.20 -9.09 -2.92
N GLU A 383 -13.96 -8.17 -2.33
CA GLU A 383 -13.39 -6.98 -1.71
C GLU A 383 -12.61 -7.34 -0.44
N PRO A 384 -11.58 -6.54 -0.10
CA PRO A 384 -10.94 -6.66 1.20
C PRO A 384 -11.96 -6.51 2.34
N TYR A 385 -11.72 -7.18 3.46
CA TYR A 385 -12.65 -7.17 4.58
C TYR A 385 -12.77 -5.75 5.16
N TYR A 386 -13.97 -5.18 5.15
CA TYR A 386 -14.22 -3.78 5.49
C TYR A 386 -13.65 -3.36 6.84
N TYR A 387 -13.90 -4.12 7.91
CA TYR A 387 -13.36 -3.80 9.23
C TYR A 387 -11.85 -3.97 9.33
N GLY A 388 -11.26 -4.86 8.52
CA GLY A 388 -9.81 -4.98 8.43
C GLY A 388 -9.19 -3.79 7.72
N VAL A 389 -9.82 -3.27 6.67
CA VAL A 389 -9.40 -2.03 6.02
C VAL A 389 -9.43 -0.87 7.02
N LEU A 390 -10.50 -0.74 7.79
CA LEU A 390 -10.57 0.26 8.86
C LEU A 390 -9.47 0.02 9.91
N GLY A 391 -9.34 -1.18 10.45
CA GLY A 391 -8.34 -1.49 11.48
C GLY A 391 -6.89 -1.23 11.05
N CYS A 392 -6.54 -1.54 9.81
CA CYS A 392 -5.20 -1.31 9.27
C CYS A 392 -4.94 0.15 8.85
N THR A 393 -5.98 0.99 8.68
CA THR A 393 -5.85 2.42 8.30
C THR A 393 -5.99 3.40 9.47
N PHE A 394 -6.83 3.10 10.45
CA PHE A 394 -7.39 4.13 11.35
C PHE A 394 -6.44 4.70 12.43
N TYR A 395 -5.24 4.15 12.61
CA TYR A 395 -4.38 4.56 13.73
C TYR A 395 -3.31 5.60 13.36
N GLU A 396 -3.10 5.92 12.08
CA GLU A 396 -2.23 7.04 11.68
C GLU A 396 -2.79 8.38 12.19
N GLN A 397 -4.12 8.57 12.14
CA GLN A 397 -4.77 9.78 12.64
C GLN A 397 -4.68 9.92 14.17
N LEU A 398 -4.75 8.83 14.92
CA LEU A 398 -4.62 8.87 16.38
C LEU A 398 -3.19 9.20 16.82
N GLN A 399 -2.18 8.63 16.17
CA GLN A 399 -0.79 8.97 16.48
C GLN A 399 -0.39 10.36 16.00
N GLU A 400 -0.89 10.84 14.86
CA GLU A 400 -0.69 12.23 14.46
C GLU A 400 -1.34 13.20 15.45
N ASN A 401 -2.57 12.91 15.90
CA ASN A 401 -3.22 13.73 16.93
C ASN A 401 -2.48 13.70 18.27
N GLN A 402 -1.94 12.54 18.69
CA GLN A 402 -1.11 12.45 19.91
C GLN A 402 0.22 13.20 19.76
N LYS A 403 0.88 13.14 18.59
CA LYS A 403 2.08 13.91 18.30
C LYS A 403 1.79 15.42 18.26
N ILE A 404 0.68 15.83 17.66
CA ILE A 404 0.25 17.23 17.64
C ILE A 404 -0.01 17.73 19.07
N ASN A 405 -0.70 16.92 19.89
CA ASN A 405 -0.96 17.25 21.29
C ASN A 405 0.32 17.30 22.13
N SER A 406 1.27 16.39 21.94
CA SER A 406 2.56 16.44 22.65
C SER A 406 3.43 17.62 22.21
N PHE A 407 3.43 18.00 20.94
CA PHE A 407 4.09 19.22 20.45
C PHE A 407 3.44 20.50 20.98
N GLN A 408 2.10 20.54 21.10
CA GLN A 408 1.40 21.66 21.73
C GLN A 408 1.70 21.76 23.23
N ASN A 409 1.72 20.63 23.94
CA ASN A 409 2.08 20.58 25.36
C ASN A 409 3.53 21.02 25.60
N HIS A 410 4.48 20.62 24.74
CA HIS A 410 5.86 21.10 24.82
C HIS A 410 6.01 22.59 24.50
N LYS A 411 5.22 23.14 23.57
CA LYS A 411 5.17 24.59 23.32
C LYS A 411 4.62 25.34 24.54
N ASN A 412 3.57 24.82 25.17
CA ASN A 412 2.97 25.42 26.37
C ASN A 412 3.93 25.35 27.58
N MET A 413 4.63 24.24 27.78
CA MET A 413 5.68 24.13 28.79
C MET A 413 6.86 25.08 28.56
N ARG A 414 7.29 25.28 27.30
CA ARG A 414 8.33 26.28 26.98
C ARG A 414 7.85 27.70 27.25
N ASN A 415 6.60 28.03 26.95
CA ASN A 415 6.04 29.35 27.24
C ASN A 415 5.90 29.60 28.76
N ASN A 416 5.47 28.60 29.53
CA ASN A 416 5.39 28.72 31.00
C ASN A 416 6.77 28.85 31.65
N ASN A 417 7.77 28.11 31.18
CA ASN A 417 9.15 28.26 31.66
C ASN A 417 9.76 29.61 31.27
N GLN A 418 9.46 30.13 30.07
CA GLN A 418 9.90 31.48 29.69
C GLN A 418 9.22 32.57 30.54
N GLN A 419 7.94 32.41 30.89
CA GLN A 419 7.23 33.32 31.80
C GLN A 419 7.79 33.25 33.23
N GLN A 420 8.09 32.06 33.76
CA GLN A 420 8.74 31.92 35.07
C GLN A 420 10.14 32.54 35.08
N VAL A 421 10.97 32.30 34.05
CA VAL A 421 12.30 32.91 33.95
C VAL A 421 12.19 34.44 33.86
N ALA A 422 11.23 34.97 33.08
CA ALA A 422 10.97 36.41 33.02
C ALA A 422 10.50 36.99 34.37
N TYR A 423 9.67 36.26 35.11
CA TYR A 423 9.25 36.63 36.46
C TYR A 423 10.42 36.70 37.44
N TYR A 424 11.27 35.66 37.51
CA TYR A 424 12.45 35.65 38.37
C TYR A 424 13.47 36.74 38.00
N TYR A 425 13.65 37.00 36.71
CA TYR A 425 14.54 38.07 36.25
C TYR A 425 14.02 39.46 36.67
N ASN A 426 12.71 39.70 36.57
CA ASN A 426 12.09 40.95 37.01
C ASN A 426 12.08 41.10 38.54
N LYS A 427 11.86 40.01 39.30
CA LYS A 427 11.93 40.00 40.77
C LYS A 427 13.33 40.37 41.26
N ASN A 428 14.38 39.80 40.66
CA ASN A 428 15.77 40.15 40.99
C ASN A 428 16.13 41.59 40.59
N LYS A 429 15.60 42.10 39.47
CA LYS A 429 15.81 43.49 39.04
C LYS A 429 15.16 44.50 39.99
N ASN A 430 14.01 44.16 40.56
CA ASN A 430 13.31 45.01 41.54
C ASN A 430 14.01 45.00 42.91
N ASN A 431 14.49 43.83 43.37
CA ASN A 431 15.27 43.74 44.62
C ASN A 431 16.58 44.53 44.53
N LYS A 432 17.25 44.51 43.38
CA LYS A 432 18.46 45.34 43.15
C LYS A 432 18.17 46.85 43.17
N ARG A 433 16.97 47.27 42.72
CA ARG A 433 16.54 48.68 42.79
C ARG A 433 16.14 49.12 44.20
N GLN A 434 15.66 48.22 45.05
CA GLN A 434 15.40 48.50 46.47
C GLN A 434 16.70 48.60 47.28
N GLN A 435 17.66 47.69 47.08
CA GLN A 435 18.98 47.78 47.74
C GLN A 435 19.78 49.03 47.33
N LEU A 436 19.57 49.55 46.12
CA LEU A 436 20.19 50.81 45.68
C LEU A 436 19.49 52.06 46.24
N LYS A 437 18.26 51.95 46.76
CA LYS A 437 17.56 53.07 47.40
C LYS A 437 17.86 53.19 48.90
N GLU A 438 18.25 52.10 49.56
CA GLU A 438 18.63 52.09 50.98
C GLU A 438 20.06 52.59 51.25
N ASN A 439 20.90 52.73 50.22
CA ASN A 439 22.28 53.24 50.35
C ASN A 439 22.45 54.74 50.03
N TYR A 440 21.37 55.51 49.91
CA TYR A 440 21.42 56.98 49.72
C TYR A 440 20.93 57.75 50.95
N PHE A 441 21.48 57.41 52.12
CA PHE A 441 21.55 58.32 53.26
C PHE A 441 22.98 58.30 53.82
N VAL A 442 23.92 58.85 53.05
CA VAL A 442 25.25 59.20 53.55
C VAL A 442 25.53 60.66 53.24
N ASN A 443 25.89 61.33 54.31
CA ASN A 443 26.23 62.73 54.55
C ASN A 443 26.97 63.45 53.38
N PRO A 444 26.55 64.65 52.98
CA PRO A 444 27.19 65.41 51.91
C PRO A 444 28.32 66.27 52.48
N ASN A 445 29.46 65.67 52.83
CA ASN A 445 30.71 66.40 53.06
C ASN A 445 31.89 65.42 53.09
N GLU A 446 32.24 64.86 51.94
CA GLU A 446 33.61 64.52 51.56
C GLU A 446 33.61 63.91 50.16
N SER A 447 34.74 64.02 49.46
CA SER A 447 35.08 63.37 48.18
C SER A 447 34.75 64.09 46.86
N LYS A 448 35.30 65.31 46.70
CA LYS A 448 35.64 65.94 45.41
C LYS A 448 36.94 65.43 44.75
N LYS A 449 37.40 64.21 45.05
CA LYS A 449 38.61 63.62 44.41
C LYS A 449 38.46 62.11 44.21
N GLN A 450 37.55 61.67 43.34
CA GLN A 450 37.58 60.29 42.79
C GLN A 450 36.77 60.12 41.49
N GLN A 451 36.54 61.19 40.73
CA GLN A 451 35.72 61.16 39.50
C GLN A 451 36.51 61.16 38.18
N GLN A 452 37.82 60.86 38.17
CA GLN A 452 38.59 60.79 36.91
C GLN A 452 39.22 59.43 36.55
N ASN A 453 39.22 58.42 37.43
CA ASN A 453 39.87 57.12 37.10
C ASN A 453 38.94 55.97 36.68
N ASN A 454 37.62 56.18 36.58
CA ASN A 454 36.67 55.11 36.20
C ASN A 454 36.07 55.24 34.79
N LYS A 455 36.64 56.10 33.92
CA LYS A 455 36.21 56.25 32.52
C LYS A 455 37.07 55.52 31.47
N GLN A 456 38.13 54.80 31.87
CA GLN A 456 38.94 54.02 30.92
C GLN A 456 38.82 52.49 31.05
N ASN A 457 38.19 51.96 32.11
CA ASN A 457 38.07 50.50 32.30
C ASN A 457 36.74 49.88 31.85
N LYS A 458 35.86 50.64 31.18
CA LYS A 458 34.58 50.12 30.65
C LYS A 458 34.59 49.77 29.16
N ASN A 459 35.68 50.04 28.43
CA ASN A 459 35.79 49.66 27.01
C ASN A 459 36.60 48.38 26.75
N SER A 460 37.38 47.87 27.70
CA SER A 460 38.22 46.68 27.45
C SER A 460 37.55 45.32 27.72
N ASN A 461 36.46 45.27 28.50
CA ASN A 461 35.80 44.00 28.85
C ASN A 461 34.69 43.56 27.88
N ASN A 462 34.19 44.45 27.02
CA ASN A 462 33.18 44.09 26.00
C ASN A 462 33.81 43.54 24.72
N ASP A 463 35.08 43.86 24.43
CA ASP A 463 35.78 43.35 23.24
C ASP A 463 36.39 41.95 23.46
N LEU A 464 36.73 41.58 24.72
CA LEU A 464 37.17 40.22 25.07
C LEU A 464 36.03 39.18 25.06
N GLN A 465 34.79 39.57 25.38
CA GLN A 465 33.64 38.66 25.29
C GLN A 465 33.14 38.47 23.85
N LYS A 466 33.25 39.49 22.99
CA LYS A 466 32.93 39.35 21.56
C LYS A 466 33.96 38.51 20.81
N THR A 467 35.24 38.61 21.14
CA THR A 467 36.29 37.80 20.50
C THR A 467 36.21 36.32 20.90
N ASN A 468 35.93 36.00 22.17
CA ASN A 468 35.73 34.61 22.61
C ASN A 468 34.51 33.94 21.95
N ASN A 469 33.39 34.65 21.78
CA ASN A 469 32.22 34.08 21.10
C ASN A 469 32.45 33.89 19.58
N LEU A 470 33.24 34.76 18.94
CA LEU A 470 33.63 34.58 17.53
C LEU A 470 34.58 33.38 17.34
N GLN A 471 35.48 33.14 18.30
CA GLN A 471 36.42 32.01 18.28
C GLN A 471 35.71 30.67 18.50
N ILE A 472 34.70 30.62 19.37
CA ILE A 472 33.85 29.44 19.58
C ILE A 472 33.03 29.12 18.32
N MET A 473 32.50 30.13 17.62
CA MET A 473 31.77 29.92 16.35
C MET A 473 32.70 29.48 15.21
N LYS A 474 33.92 30.02 15.11
CA LYS A 474 34.93 29.56 14.13
C LYS A 474 35.34 28.11 14.39
N ASN A 475 35.57 27.71 15.64
CA ASN A 475 35.96 26.34 15.98
C ASN A 475 34.82 25.33 15.76
N LYS A 476 33.56 25.71 15.97
CA LYS A 476 32.40 24.87 15.62
C LYS A 476 32.28 24.65 14.11
N ASN A 477 32.51 25.68 13.29
CA ASN A 477 32.50 25.55 11.83
C ASN A 477 33.66 24.70 11.29
N ILE A 478 34.87 24.84 11.87
CA ILE A 478 36.04 24.03 11.48
C ILE A 478 35.80 22.53 11.80
N ASN A 479 35.23 22.22 12.97
CA ASN A 479 34.88 20.83 13.31
C ASN A 479 33.78 20.24 12.42
N GLN A 480 32.76 21.03 12.03
CA GLN A 480 31.74 20.56 11.09
C GLN A 480 32.31 20.32 9.68
N GLN A 481 33.26 21.16 9.24
CA GLN A 481 33.89 21.02 7.93
C GLN A 481 34.83 19.80 7.89
N SER A 482 35.58 19.56 8.98
CA SER A 482 36.42 18.36 9.13
C SER A 482 35.59 17.07 9.18
N GLN A 483 34.45 17.06 9.87
CA GLN A 483 33.52 15.91 9.88
C GLN A 483 32.93 15.64 8.50
N LYS A 484 32.58 16.68 7.72
CA LYS A 484 32.11 16.52 6.34
C LYS A 484 33.21 15.96 5.42
N GLN A 485 34.45 16.42 5.55
CA GLN A 485 35.58 15.90 4.77
C GLN A 485 35.90 14.44 5.09
N ASN A 486 35.83 14.04 6.36
CA ASN A 486 36.01 12.64 6.76
C ASN A 486 34.91 11.73 6.20
N LYS A 487 33.65 12.20 6.17
CA LYS A 487 32.53 11.44 5.59
C LYS A 487 32.66 11.27 4.07
N VAL A 488 33.14 12.30 3.36
CA VAL A 488 33.42 12.22 1.91
C VAL A 488 34.60 11.28 1.64
N SER A 489 35.68 11.34 2.42
CA SER A 489 36.83 10.44 2.29
C SER A 489 36.47 8.97 2.50
N GLN A 490 35.59 8.69 3.48
CA GLN A 490 35.09 7.32 3.71
C GLN A 490 34.23 6.82 2.54
N ASN A 491 33.32 7.65 2.02
CA ASN A 491 32.51 7.29 0.86
C ASN A 491 33.35 7.02 -0.40
N ILE A 492 34.45 7.74 -0.61
CA ILE A 492 35.38 7.51 -1.72
C ILE A 492 36.08 6.15 -1.56
N LYS A 493 36.54 5.80 -0.36
CA LYS A 493 37.15 4.48 -0.08
C LYS A 493 36.16 3.34 -0.32
N ASP A 494 34.90 3.51 0.07
CA ASP A 494 33.84 2.52 -0.16
C ASP A 494 33.47 2.36 -1.64
N LEU A 495 33.53 3.44 -2.42
CA LEU A 495 33.34 3.37 -3.88
C LEU A 495 34.50 2.66 -4.58
N GLN A 496 35.75 2.94 -4.15
CA GLN A 496 36.94 2.28 -4.70
C GLN A 496 36.97 0.78 -4.37
N SER A 497 36.55 0.38 -3.17
CA SER A 497 36.47 -1.04 -2.80
C SER A 497 35.40 -1.77 -3.62
N LYS A 498 34.23 -1.16 -3.84
CA LYS A 498 33.18 -1.71 -4.72
C LYS A 498 33.63 -1.87 -6.16
N GLN A 499 34.34 -0.89 -6.73
CA GLN A 499 34.90 -1.00 -8.09
C GLN A 499 35.88 -2.18 -8.22
N LYS A 500 36.73 -2.40 -7.20
CA LYS A 500 37.68 -3.50 -7.20
C LYS A 500 37.00 -4.88 -7.15
N ILE A 501 35.88 -4.99 -6.43
CA ILE A 501 35.07 -6.22 -6.40
C ILE A 501 34.45 -6.50 -7.78
N ILE A 502 33.90 -5.48 -8.45
CA ILE A 502 33.30 -5.61 -9.78
C ILE A 502 34.36 -6.07 -10.81
N GLN A 503 35.52 -5.43 -10.83
CA GLN A 503 36.63 -5.84 -11.73
C GLN A 503 37.08 -7.29 -11.49
N THR A 504 37.07 -7.74 -10.23
CA THR A 504 37.42 -9.13 -9.90
C THR A 504 36.36 -10.11 -10.41
N GLN A 505 35.07 -9.75 -10.33
CA GLN A 505 33.97 -10.57 -10.84
C GLN A 505 33.97 -10.66 -12.38
N GLU A 506 34.28 -9.55 -13.06
CA GLU A 506 34.39 -9.52 -14.53
C GLU A 506 35.54 -10.41 -15.03
N ASN A 507 36.70 -10.36 -14.37
CA ASN A 507 37.84 -11.22 -14.70
C ASN A 507 37.51 -12.72 -14.53
N ASN A 508 36.88 -13.08 -13.41
CA ASN A 508 36.47 -14.48 -13.17
C ASN A 508 35.43 -14.97 -14.20
N THR A 509 34.54 -14.08 -14.67
CA THR A 509 33.54 -14.43 -15.68
C THR A 509 34.18 -14.65 -17.05
N SER A 510 35.19 -13.84 -17.40
CA SER A 510 35.96 -14.00 -18.64
C SER A 510 36.73 -15.32 -18.67
N GLU A 511 37.39 -15.69 -17.57
CA GLU A 511 38.12 -16.97 -17.47
C GLU A 511 37.20 -18.19 -17.59
N ASN A 512 36.02 -18.14 -16.94
CA ASN A 512 35.02 -19.22 -17.05
C ASN A 512 34.48 -19.37 -18.47
N ASN A 513 34.25 -18.27 -19.19
CA ASN A 513 33.79 -18.33 -20.57
C ASN A 513 34.83 -18.94 -21.51
N GLN A 514 36.12 -18.66 -21.32
CA GLN A 514 37.19 -19.28 -22.10
C GLN A 514 37.28 -20.80 -21.85
N GLN A 515 37.09 -21.26 -20.61
CA GLN A 515 37.06 -22.70 -20.30
C GLN A 515 35.87 -23.43 -20.95
N ILE A 516 34.70 -22.78 -20.99
CA ILE A 516 33.50 -23.34 -21.63
C ILE A 516 33.70 -23.47 -23.15
N GLU A 517 34.28 -22.47 -23.81
CA GLU A 517 34.57 -22.54 -25.25
C GLU A 517 35.62 -23.61 -25.58
N GLY A 518 36.66 -23.75 -24.76
CA GLY A 518 37.65 -24.82 -24.90
C GLY A 518 37.01 -26.22 -24.81
N SER A 519 36.03 -26.38 -23.91
CA SER A 519 35.31 -27.63 -23.73
C SER A 519 34.36 -27.95 -24.90
N LYS A 520 33.65 -26.95 -25.44
CA LYS A 520 32.81 -27.09 -26.64
C LYS A 520 33.62 -27.53 -27.87
N ASN A 521 34.80 -26.96 -28.06
CA ASN A 521 35.70 -27.32 -29.15
C ASN A 521 36.21 -28.77 -29.03
N LYS A 522 36.50 -29.25 -27.82
CA LYS A 522 36.86 -30.66 -27.60
C LYS A 522 35.71 -31.60 -27.94
N ILE A 523 34.49 -31.28 -27.53
CA ILE A 523 33.29 -32.10 -27.83
C ILE A 523 32.99 -32.14 -29.33
N GLN A 524 33.11 -31.02 -30.06
CA GLN A 524 32.92 -31.01 -31.51
C GLN A 524 33.98 -31.84 -32.25
N LYS A 525 35.25 -31.81 -31.79
CA LYS A 525 36.30 -32.67 -32.36
C LYS A 525 36.05 -34.16 -32.12
N ALA A 526 35.52 -34.53 -30.95
CA ALA A 526 35.13 -35.91 -30.67
C ALA A 526 33.99 -36.38 -31.59
N LYS A 527 32.91 -35.58 -31.72
CA LYS A 527 31.78 -35.90 -32.61
C LYS A 527 32.18 -36.02 -34.09
N LYS A 528 33.16 -35.25 -34.56
CA LYS A 528 33.71 -35.40 -35.92
C LYS A 528 34.50 -36.69 -36.10
N LYS A 529 35.26 -37.13 -35.09
CA LYS A 529 35.95 -38.42 -35.12
C LYS A 529 34.96 -39.58 -35.15
N ASP A 530 33.90 -39.53 -34.34
CA ASP A 530 32.91 -40.61 -34.29
C ASP A 530 32.16 -40.78 -35.62
N ARG A 531 31.85 -39.68 -36.33
CA ARG A 531 31.29 -39.75 -37.70
C ARG A 531 32.26 -40.38 -38.71
N LEU A 532 33.55 -40.01 -38.65
CA LEU A 532 34.54 -40.62 -39.54
C LEU A 532 34.69 -42.14 -39.30
N TYR A 533 34.52 -42.60 -38.06
CA TYR A 533 34.52 -44.03 -37.74
C TYR A 533 33.24 -44.75 -38.16
N SER A 534 32.07 -44.09 -38.12
CA SER A 534 30.83 -44.70 -38.63
C SER A 534 30.86 -44.89 -40.15
N ASP A 535 31.46 -43.93 -40.86
CA ASP A 535 31.54 -43.96 -42.33
C ASP A 535 32.60 -44.97 -42.84
N LEU A 536 33.54 -45.40 -41.99
CA LEU A 536 34.50 -46.46 -42.30
C LEU A 536 33.97 -47.87 -42.03
N TRP A 537 32.81 -47.99 -41.38
CA TRP A 537 32.17 -49.26 -41.02
C TRP A 537 30.99 -49.64 -41.93
N GLN A 538 30.58 -48.75 -42.83
CA GLN A 538 29.64 -49.02 -43.93
C GLN A 538 30.41 -49.23 -45.22
#